data_AF-A0A927MWS6-F1
#
_entry.id   AF-A0A927MWS6-F1
#
_cell.length_a   1.000
_cell.length_b   1.000
_cell.length_c   1.000
_cell.angle_alpha   90.00
_cell.angle_beta   90.00
_cell.angle_gamma   90.00
#
_symmetry.space_group_name_H-M   'P 1'
#
loop_
_entity.id
_entity.type
_entity.pdbx_description
1 polymer ?
#
loop_
_entity_poly.entity_id
_entity_poly.type
_entity_poly.pdbx_seq_one_letter_code
_entity_poly.pdbx_strand_id
1 'polypeptide(L)'
;MALLIFVVVGTGCGATAVREDAARKAAEGFHAAVGDRDAARACGLLAPATREDLEHSAGEGCSKAIMSARIRSAGAVGHIDVYGDQARVVFAHDTVFLSAFSAGWRITAAGCHPRGERPYQCELRGD
;
A
#
# COMPACT_ATOMS: atom_id res chain seq x y z
N MET A 1 27.73 29.60 36.22
CA MET A 1 28.12 28.58 35.23
C MET A 1 27.40 27.30 35.63
N ALA A 2 26.15 27.14 35.19
CA ALA A 2 25.74 26.44 33.97
C ALA A 2 25.98 24.93 34.07
N LEU A 3 24.89 24.15 34.12
CA LEU A 3 24.64 23.08 33.15
C LEU A 3 23.17 22.63 33.28
N LEU A 4 22.32 23.21 32.44
CA LEU A 4 20.96 22.71 32.19
C LEU A 4 21.08 21.44 31.36
N ILE A 5 20.79 20.29 31.97
CA ILE A 5 20.66 19.01 31.27
C ILE A 5 19.28 19.01 30.60
N PHE A 6 19.25 19.34 29.32
CA PHE A 6 18.07 19.16 28.48
C PHE A 6 17.97 17.68 28.10
N VAL A 7 17.17 16.91 28.84
CA VAL A 7 16.82 15.54 28.48
C VAL A 7 15.83 15.60 27.32
N VAL A 8 16.33 15.38 26.09
CA VAL A 8 15.46 15.18 24.92
C VAL A 8 14.92 13.75 24.99
N VAL A 9 13.67 13.61 25.42
CA VAL A 9 12.95 12.34 25.34
C VAL A 9 12.51 12.13 23.88
N GLY A 10 13.16 11.20 23.19
CA GLY A 10 12.85 10.89 21.79
C GLY A 10 11.49 10.20 21.64
N THR A 11 10.51 10.88 21.06
CA THR A 11 9.18 10.34 20.70
C THR A 11 9.17 9.55 19.39
N GLY A 12 10.30 8.96 18.99
CA GLY A 12 10.48 8.35 17.67
C GLY A 12 9.85 6.96 17.48
N CYS A 13 9.66 6.19 18.56
CA CYS A 13 9.19 4.80 18.45
C CYS A 13 7.68 4.69 18.14
N GLY A 14 6.88 5.65 18.62
CA GLY A 14 5.42 5.63 18.38
C GLY A 14 5.02 6.08 16.98
N ALA A 15 5.78 7.01 16.38
CA ALA A 15 5.47 7.53 15.05
C ALA A 15 5.58 6.44 13.97
N THR A 16 6.62 5.59 14.03
CA THR A 16 6.79 4.49 13.06
C THR A 16 5.68 3.45 13.19
N ALA A 17 5.37 2.99 14.40
CA ALA A 17 4.31 2.00 14.64
C ALA A 17 2.93 2.49 14.15
N VAL A 18 2.61 3.77 14.35
CA VAL A 18 1.37 4.38 13.84
C VAL A 18 1.34 4.39 12.31
N ARG A 19 2.48 4.67 11.66
CA ARG A 19 2.58 4.69 10.19
C ARG A 19 2.48 3.29 9.60
N GLU A 20 3.09 2.29 10.23
CA GLU A 20 2.98 0.87 9.86
C GLU A 20 1.54 0.38 9.99
N ASP A 21 0.84 0.69 11.10
CA ASP A 21 -0.57 0.35 11.28
C ASP A 21 -1.46 1.01 10.22
N ALA A 22 -1.22 2.28 9.89
CA ALA A 22 -1.95 2.97 8.84
C ALA A 22 -1.71 2.35 7.45
N ALA A 23 -0.47 1.96 7.14
CA ALA A 23 -0.14 1.29 5.88
C ALA A 23 -0.81 -0.09 5.79
N ARG A 24 -0.77 -0.88 6.87
CA ARG A 24 -1.49 -2.16 6.99
C ARG A 24 -2.98 -1.98 6.71
N LYS A 25 -3.63 -1.05 7.41
CA LYS A 25 -5.08 -0.81 7.28
C LYS A 25 -5.48 -0.41 5.85
N ALA A 26 -4.64 0.39 5.18
CA ALA A 26 -4.88 0.75 3.78
C ALA A 26 -4.80 -0.47 2.85
N ALA A 27 -3.78 -1.33 3.04
CA ALA A 27 -3.62 -2.56 2.26
C ALA A 27 -4.74 -3.59 2.52
N GLU A 28 -5.09 -3.83 3.79
CA GLU A 28 -6.23 -4.68 4.17
C GLU A 28 -7.54 -4.13 3.61
N GLY A 29 -7.74 -2.82 3.69
CA GLY A 29 -8.91 -2.14 3.15
C GLY A 29 -9.05 -2.29 1.63
N PHE A 30 -7.93 -2.35 0.90
CA PHE A 30 -7.91 -2.60 -0.53
C PHE A 30 -8.34 -4.03 -0.86
N HIS A 31 -7.75 -5.03 -0.18
CA HIS A 31 -8.14 -6.43 -0.37
C HIS A 31 -9.60 -6.69 0.02
N ALA A 32 -10.08 -6.06 1.10
CA ALA A 32 -11.49 -6.13 1.48
C ALA A 32 -12.38 -5.54 0.39
N ALA A 33 -12.07 -4.36 -0.14
CA ALA A 33 -12.84 -3.74 -1.21
C ALA A 33 -12.89 -4.59 -2.50
N VAL A 34 -11.76 -5.21 -2.88
CA VAL A 34 -11.73 -6.14 -4.01
C VAL A 34 -12.57 -7.39 -3.73
N GLY A 35 -12.43 -7.98 -2.54
CA GLY A 35 -13.18 -9.17 -2.12
C GLY A 35 -14.69 -8.95 -2.07
N ASP A 36 -15.12 -7.79 -1.57
CA ASP A 36 -16.51 -7.36 -1.48
C ASP A 36 -17.07 -6.88 -2.83
N ARG A 37 -16.23 -6.85 -3.88
CA ARG A 37 -16.54 -6.28 -5.20
C ARG A 37 -16.95 -4.81 -5.16
N ASP A 38 -16.49 -4.06 -4.16
CA ASP A 38 -16.66 -2.61 -4.05
C ASP A 38 -15.60 -1.89 -4.88
N ALA A 39 -15.87 -1.78 -6.18
CA ALA A 39 -14.93 -1.19 -7.12
C ALA A 39 -14.65 0.28 -6.85
N ALA A 40 -15.64 1.04 -6.35
CA ALA A 40 -15.46 2.45 -6.04
C ALA A 40 -14.48 2.64 -4.88
N ARG A 41 -14.61 1.84 -3.82
CA ARG A 41 -13.68 1.84 -2.70
C ARG A 41 -12.30 1.36 -3.11
N ALA A 42 -12.19 0.30 -3.90
CA ALA A 42 -10.91 -0.22 -4.38
C ALA A 42 -10.16 0.84 -5.22
N CYS A 43 -10.83 1.44 -6.21
CA CYS A 43 -10.28 2.52 -7.03
C CYS A 43 -9.92 3.76 -6.21
N GLY A 44 -10.69 4.07 -5.17
CA GLY A 44 -10.41 5.18 -4.25
C GLY A 44 -9.19 4.97 -3.36
N LEU A 45 -8.67 3.74 -3.24
CA LEU A 45 -7.46 3.41 -2.49
C LEU A 45 -6.20 3.40 -3.35
N LEU A 46 -6.34 3.41 -4.68
CA LEU A 46 -5.19 3.49 -5.60
C LEU A 46 -4.55 4.87 -5.55
N ALA A 47 -3.23 4.91 -5.80
CA ALA A 47 -2.56 6.15 -6.12
C ALA A 47 -3.11 6.69 -7.46
N PRO A 48 -3.19 8.02 -7.65
CA PRO A 48 -3.72 8.60 -8.88
C PRO A 48 -3.06 8.04 -10.15
N ALA A 49 -1.73 7.99 -10.19
CA ALA A 49 -0.97 7.43 -11.31
C ALA A 49 -1.31 5.94 -11.55
N THR A 50 -1.33 5.12 -10.50
CA THR A 50 -1.71 3.69 -10.59
C THR A 50 -3.14 3.49 -11.12
N ARG A 51 -4.06 4.37 -10.75
CA ARG A 51 -5.43 4.33 -11.29
C ARG A 51 -5.45 4.69 -12.78
N GLU A 52 -4.75 5.76 -13.15
CA GLU A 52 -4.64 6.21 -14.55
C GLU A 52 -4.00 5.15 -15.44
N ASP A 53 -2.93 4.52 -14.97
CA ASP A 53 -2.22 3.45 -15.70
C ASP A 53 -3.09 2.20 -15.85
N LEU A 54 -3.85 1.84 -14.82
CA LEU A 54 -4.81 0.74 -14.87
C LEU A 54 -5.91 1.00 -15.91
N GLU A 55 -6.47 2.21 -15.91
CA GLU A 55 -7.49 2.62 -16.88
C GLU A 55 -6.94 2.63 -18.30
N HIS A 56 -5.74 3.18 -18.47
CA HIS A 56 -5.05 3.24 -19.76
C HIS A 56 -4.76 1.83 -20.31
N SER A 57 -4.19 0.96 -19.48
CA SER A 57 -3.81 -0.41 -19.87
C SER A 57 -5.03 -1.29 -20.17
N ALA A 58 -6.12 -1.11 -19.43
CA ALA A 58 -7.35 -1.86 -19.65
C ALA A 58 -8.20 -1.29 -20.79
N GLY A 59 -8.05 0.00 -21.13
CA GLY A 59 -8.94 0.70 -22.06
C GLY A 59 -10.35 0.91 -21.50
N GLU A 60 -10.50 0.85 -20.18
CA GLU A 60 -11.79 0.87 -19.48
C GLU A 60 -11.67 1.66 -18.17
N GLY A 61 -12.78 2.20 -17.66
CA GLY A 61 -12.78 2.92 -16.38
C GLY A 61 -12.39 2.04 -15.20
N CYS A 62 -11.80 2.63 -14.16
CA CYS A 62 -11.14 1.89 -13.08
C CYS A 62 -12.06 0.83 -12.46
N SER A 63 -13.35 1.13 -12.28
CA SER A 63 -14.30 0.20 -11.67
C SER A 63 -14.38 -1.15 -12.38
N LYS A 64 -14.24 -1.17 -13.72
CA LYS A 64 -14.25 -2.39 -14.52
C LYS A 64 -12.86 -3.03 -14.59
N ALA A 65 -11.83 -2.19 -14.75
CA ALA A 65 -10.44 -2.63 -14.81
C ALA A 65 -9.98 -3.31 -13.51
N ILE A 66 -10.27 -2.74 -12.35
CA ILE A 66 -9.84 -3.27 -11.03
C ILE A 66 -10.48 -4.63 -10.72
N MET A 67 -11.69 -4.87 -11.20
CA MET A 67 -12.39 -6.14 -11.05
C MET A 67 -11.89 -7.21 -12.02
N SER A 68 -11.19 -6.79 -13.07
CA SER A 68 -10.54 -7.67 -14.05
C SER A 68 -9.10 -7.97 -13.65
N ALA A 69 -8.48 -7.10 -12.84
CA ALA A 69 -7.20 -7.37 -12.19
C ALA A 69 -7.36 -8.59 -11.28
N ARG A 70 -6.52 -9.61 -11.45
CA ARG A 70 -6.64 -10.92 -10.77
C ARG A 70 -6.09 -10.87 -9.34
N ILE A 71 -6.48 -9.83 -8.59
CA ILE A 71 -6.08 -9.63 -7.20
C ILE A 71 -6.80 -10.67 -6.34
N ARG A 72 -6.02 -11.57 -5.74
CA ARG A 72 -6.53 -12.61 -4.84
C ARG A 72 -6.61 -12.08 -3.41
N SER A 73 -7.24 -12.86 -2.53
CA SER A 73 -7.13 -12.63 -1.09
C SER A 73 -5.67 -12.72 -0.66
N ALA A 74 -5.23 -11.76 0.15
CA ALA A 74 -3.84 -11.65 0.59
C ALA A 74 -3.48 -12.61 1.73
N GLY A 75 -4.47 -13.05 2.52
CA GLY A 75 -4.25 -13.80 3.76
C GLY A 75 -3.76 -12.91 4.92
N ALA A 76 -3.10 -13.51 5.91
CA ALA A 76 -2.61 -12.80 7.10
C ALA A 76 -1.42 -11.88 6.78
N VAL A 77 -1.34 -10.75 7.48
CA VAL A 77 -0.19 -9.83 7.43
C VAL A 77 1.02 -10.47 8.12
N GLY A 78 2.16 -10.50 7.45
CA GLY A 78 3.42 -11.01 7.99
C GLY A 78 4.38 -9.89 8.40
N HIS A 79 4.73 -9.01 7.45
CA HIS A 79 5.77 -8.00 7.65
C HIS A 79 5.36 -6.65 7.06
N ILE A 80 5.76 -5.56 7.70
CA ILE A 80 5.49 -4.20 7.26
C ILE A 80 6.79 -3.41 7.31
N ASP A 81 7.13 -2.75 6.21
CA ASP A 81 8.24 -1.83 6.12
C ASP A 81 7.71 -0.43 5.78
N VAL A 82 8.20 0.59 6.48
CA VAL A 82 7.95 2.00 6.14
C VAL A 82 9.29 2.71 5.98
N TYR A 83 9.53 3.31 4.82
CA TYR A 83 10.74 4.05 4.50
C TYR A 83 10.37 5.39 3.86
N GLY A 84 10.63 6.50 4.57
CA GLY A 84 10.29 7.83 4.05
C GLY A 84 8.78 7.94 3.82
N ASP A 85 8.37 8.17 2.58
CA ASP A 85 6.99 8.23 2.11
C ASP A 85 6.50 6.92 1.48
N GLN A 86 7.30 5.86 1.49
CA GLN A 86 6.96 4.55 0.94
C GLN A 86 6.65 3.54 2.05
N ALA A 87 5.81 2.57 1.74
CA ALA A 87 5.58 1.41 2.58
C ALA A 87 5.43 0.14 1.74
N ARG A 88 5.80 -0.99 2.35
CA ARG A 88 5.58 -2.33 1.83
C ARG A 88 4.87 -3.15 2.89
N VAL A 89 3.74 -3.76 2.54
CA VAL A 89 3.01 -4.69 3.39
C VAL A 89 3.08 -6.06 2.75
N VAL A 90 3.69 -7.01 3.44
CA VAL A 90 3.81 -8.41 3.01
C VAL A 90 2.74 -9.22 3.72
N PHE A 91 1.86 -9.82 2.94
CA PHE A 91 0.88 -10.80 3.37
C PHE A 91 1.32 -12.22 3.01
N ALA A 92 0.56 -13.22 3.45
CA ALA A 92 0.82 -14.63 3.14
C ALA A 92 0.80 -14.94 1.63
N HIS A 93 -0.01 -14.24 0.84
CA HIS A 93 -0.25 -14.51 -0.58
C HIS A 93 -0.16 -13.27 -1.47
N ASP A 94 0.28 -12.14 -0.92
CA ASP A 94 0.47 -10.90 -1.67
C ASP A 94 1.54 -10.01 -1.02
N THR A 95 2.15 -9.14 -1.81
CA THR A 95 2.89 -7.97 -1.35
C THR A 95 2.25 -6.72 -1.95
N VAL A 96 1.99 -5.74 -1.10
CA VAL A 96 1.40 -4.46 -1.48
C VAL A 96 2.41 -3.35 -1.26
N PHE A 97 2.59 -2.49 -2.26
CA PHE A 97 3.42 -1.29 -2.17
C PHE A 97 2.51 -0.06 -2.09
N LEU A 98 2.89 0.88 -1.22
CA LEU A 98 2.13 2.08 -0.95
C LEU A 98 3.02 3.32 -0.93
N SER A 99 2.45 4.46 -1.29
CA SER A 99 3.06 5.77 -1.06
C SER A 99 2.15 6.65 -0.21
N ALA A 100 2.73 7.53 0.59
CA ALA A 100 2.01 8.45 1.45
C ALA A 100 1.52 9.67 0.65
N PHE A 101 0.23 9.94 0.70
CA PHE A 101 -0.40 11.15 0.17
C PHE A 101 -0.99 11.97 1.32
N SER A 102 -1.39 13.21 1.04
CA SER A 102 -2.10 14.07 2.01
C SER A 102 -3.38 13.43 2.57
N ALA A 103 -4.03 12.59 1.76
CA ALA A 103 -5.23 11.82 2.13
C ALA A 103 -4.93 10.47 2.81
N GLY A 104 -3.65 10.15 3.07
CA GLY A 104 -3.21 8.87 3.64
C GLY A 104 -2.47 7.99 2.64
N TRP A 105 -2.20 6.74 3.03
CA TRP A 105 -1.52 5.76 2.19
C TRP A 105 -2.36 5.37 0.97
N ARG A 106 -1.72 5.30 -0.20
CA ARG A 106 -2.32 4.88 -1.46
C ARG A 106 -1.56 3.72 -2.08
N ILE A 107 -2.28 2.79 -2.67
CA ILE A 107 -1.71 1.59 -3.31
C ILE A 107 -1.03 2.00 -4.62
N THR A 108 0.27 1.73 -4.73
CA THR A 108 1.03 1.91 -5.98
C THR A 108 1.24 0.60 -6.73
N ALA A 109 1.22 -0.53 -6.03
CA ALA A 109 1.20 -1.86 -6.65
C ALA A 109 0.60 -2.92 -5.70
N ALA A 110 -0.05 -3.92 -6.28
CA ALA A 110 -0.67 -5.05 -5.56
C ALA A 110 -0.69 -6.33 -6.41
N GLY A 111 -0.96 -7.49 -5.80
CA GLY A 111 -0.78 -8.79 -6.44
C GLY A 111 0.69 -9.12 -6.71
N CYS A 112 1.62 -8.53 -5.93
CA CYS A 112 3.04 -8.61 -6.18
C CYS A 112 3.67 -9.87 -5.57
N HIS A 113 4.43 -10.60 -6.39
CA HIS A 113 5.18 -11.78 -5.96
C HIS A 113 6.69 -11.58 -6.17
N PRO A 114 7.54 -11.99 -5.21
CA PRO A 114 8.99 -11.85 -5.32
C PRO A 114 9.55 -12.76 -6.43
N ARG A 115 10.59 -12.31 -7.13
CA ARG A 115 11.24 -13.04 -8.24
C ARG A 115 12.75 -13.15 -8.11
N GLY A 116 13.23 -13.52 -6.91
CA GLY A 116 14.66 -13.51 -6.59
C GLY A 116 15.18 -12.08 -6.53
N GLU A 117 16.30 -11.80 -7.19
CA GLU A 117 16.90 -10.45 -7.25
C GLU A 117 16.25 -9.51 -8.28
N ARG A 118 15.21 -9.97 -8.99
CA ARG A 118 14.47 -9.15 -9.97
C ARG A 118 13.36 -8.36 -9.28
N PRO A 119 12.88 -7.26 -9.89
CA PRO A 119 11.68 -6.58 -9.45
C PRO A 119 10.49 -7.53 -9.27
N TYR A 120 9.62 -7.19 -8.33
CA TYR A 120 8.38 -7.94 -8.10
C TYR A 120 7.54 -7.99 -9.37
N GLN A 121 6.86 -9.12 -9.58
CA GLN A 121 5.83 -9.22 -10.59
C GLN A 121 4.49 -8.94 -9.94
N CYS A 122 3.81 -7.88 -10.37
CA CYS A 122 2.55 -7.42 -9.82
C CYS A 122 1.42 -7.58 -10.84
N GLU A 123 0.22 -7.89 -10.36
CA GLU A 123 -1.01 -7.88 -11.15
C GLU A 123 -1.50 -6.45 -11.43
N LEU A 124 -1.17 -5.53 -10.52
CA LEU A 124 -1.48 -4.11 -10.62
C LEU A 124 -0.24 -3.29 -10.24
N ARG A 125 0.12 -2.30 -11.05
CA ARG A 125 1.17 -1.32 -10.74
C ARG A 125 0.93 0.01 -11.46
N GLY A 126 1.39 1.10 -10.85
CA GLY A 126 1.64 2.35 -11.57
C GLY A 126 3.09 2.43 -12.06
N ASP A 127 3.31 3.13 -13.17
CA ASP A 127 4.61 3.34 -13.83
C ASP A 127 5.20 4.74 -13.59
#